data_AF-A0A7S4N7I3-F1
#
_entry.id   AF-A0A7S4N7I3-F1
#
_cell.length_a   1.000
_cell.length_b   1.000
_cell.length_c   1.000
_cell.angle_alpha   90.00
_cell.angle_beta   90.00
_cell.angle_gamma   90.00
#
_symmetry.space_group_name_H-M   'P 1'
#
loop_
_entity.id
_entity.type
_entity.pdbx_description
1 polymer ?
#
loop_
_entity_poly.entity_id
_entity_poly.type
_entity_poly.pdbx_seq_one_letter_code
_entity_poly.pdbx_strand_id
1 'polypeptide(L)'
;HVQQLIGHGCWLIVSFDPETGQRTRCSVGPDYSDSMLGIHSEEFMSRFALNDLCIPMTEIDAFCIVIHNMLTALEETNCIYIRCDRKVGATHTPFIRKHSMIREDDRWGRNIRLIFSYEVETPQSFDFMLEHLPEKVRPFSSFLGDSRKFAEIEERHKSDMQFRGKIVHWNKSSKNRKR
;
A
#
# COMPACT_ATOMS: atom_id res chain seq x y z
N HIS A 1 -11.13 -18.45 2.05
CA HIS A 1 -10.12 -17.42 1.77
C HIS A 1 -10.54 -16.03 2.23
N VAL A 2 -11.59 -15.41 1.66
CA VAL A 2 -12.01 -14.04 2.01
C VAL A 2 -12.34 -13.85 3.51
N GLN A 3 -13.04 -14.80 4.14
CA GLN A 3 -13.36 -14.72 5.58
C GLN A 3 -12.13 -14.72 6.49
N GLN A 4 -11.03 -15.38 6.11
CA GLN A 4 -9.79 -15.40 6.91
C GLN A 4 -9.06 -14.04 6.82
N LEU A 5 -9.09 -13.39 5.66
CA LEU A 5 -8.46 -12.07 5.45
C LEU A 5 -9.24 -10.92 6.08
N ILE A 6 -10.56 -11.05 6.18
CA ILE A 6 -11.45 -10.07 6.82
C ILE A 6 -11.36 -10.12 8.36
N GLY A 7 -10.85 -11.22 8.93
CA GLY A 7 -10.86 -11.52 10.36
C GLY A 7 -10.08 -10.53 11.25
N HIS A 8 -9.19 -9.71 10.69
CA HIS A 8 -8.32 -8.78 11.43
C HIS A 8 -8.74 -7.31 11.35
N GLY A 9 -9.92 -6.99 10.80
CA GLY A 9 -10.43 -5.61 10.72
C GLY A 9 -9.65 -4.66 9.79
N CYS A 10 -8.53 -5.09 9.24
CA CYS A 10 -7.62 -4.33 8.39
C CYS A 10 -7.81 -4.66 6.89
N TRP A 11 -8.99 -4.37 6.36
CA TRP A 11 -9.33 -4.65 4.95
C TRP A 11 -10.10 -3.50 4.27
N LEU A 12 -10.07 -3.49 2.94
CA LEU A 12 -10.80 -2.58 2.05
C LEU A 12 -11.39 -3.40 0.91
N ILE A 13 -12.71 -3.34 0.74
CA ILE A 13 -13.42 -3.99 -0.35
C ILE A 13 -13.93 -2.91 -1.29
N VAL A 14 -13.69 -3.10 -2.58
CA VAL A 14 -14.22 -2.27 -3.66
C VAL A 14 -14.98 -3.18 -4.62
N SER A 15 -16.24 -2.88 -4.85
CA SER A 15 -17.08 -3.60 -5.81
C SER A 15 -17.28 -2.76 -7.06
N PHE A 16 -17.39 -3.44 -8.19
CA PHE A 16 -17.50 -2.83 -9.51
C PHE A 16 -18.75 -3.33 -10.22
N ASP A 17 -19.31 -2.47 -11.04
CA ASP A 17 -20.31 -2.84 -12.02
C ASP A 17 -19.60 -3.56 -13.20
N PRO A 18 -19.96 -4.82 -13.52
CA PRO A 18 -19.25 -5.59 -14.53
C PRO A 18 -19.49 -5.12 -15.96
N GLU A 19 -20.49 -4.27 -16.23
CA GLU A 19 -20.78 -3.76 -17.57
C GLU A 19 -20.03 -2.46 -17.84
N THR A 20 -19.98 -1.57 -16.85
CA THR A 20 -19.39 -0.22 -16.96
C THR A 20 -17.99 -0.12 -16.38
N GLY A 21 -17.58 -1.08 -15.55
CA GLY A 21 -16.33 -1.03 -14.77
C GLY A 21 -16.34 0.01 -13.66
N GLN A 22 -17.46 0.70 -13.43
CA GLN A 22 -17.56 1.76 -12.44
C GLN A 22 -17.61 1.18 -11.02
N ARG A 23 -16.99 1.87 -10.07
CA ARG A 23 -17.07 1.52 -8.65
C ARG A 23 -18.50 1.70 -8.15
N THR A 24 -19.13 0.63 -7.66
CA THR A 24 -20.51 0.64 -7.14
C THR A 24 -20.55 0.73 -5.62
N ARG A 25 -19.59 0.10 -4.94
CA ARG A 25 -19.53 0.07 -3.48
C ARG A 25 -18.10 0.09 -3.00
N CYS A 26 -17.89 0.72 -1.85
CA CYS A 26 -16.66 0.61 -1.08
C CYS A 26 -17.02 0.32 0.37
N SER A 27 -16.27 -0.56 1.01
CA SER A 27 -16.45 -0.91 2.42
C SER A 27 -15.08 -1.11 3.04
N VAL A 28 -14.91 -0.59 4.24
CA VAL A 28 -13.62 -0.54 4.92
C VAL A 28 -13.77 -1.20 6.29
N GLY A 29 -12.79 -2.01 6.66
CA GLY A 29 -12.72 -2.60 7.97
C GLY A 29 -12.43 -1.54 9.05
N PRO A 30 -12.81 -1.81 10.31
CA PRO A 30 -12.75 -0.82 11.39
C PRO A 30 -11.36 -0.22 11.58
N ASP A 31 -10.31 -1.02 11.42
CA ASP A 31 -8.94 -0.61 11.71
C ASP A 31 -8.17 -0.18 10.46
N TYR A 32 -8.72 -0.43 9.25
CA TYR A 32 -7.99 -0.22 8.01
C TYR A 32 -7.50 1.21 7.86
N SER A 33 -8.39 2.19 8.06
CA SER A 33 -8.09 3.62 7.85
C SER A 33 -7.09 4.18 8.87
N ASP A 34 -7.30 3.91 10.17
CA ASP A 34 -6.42 4.41 11.23
C ASP A 34 -5.03 3.77 11.16
N SER A 35 -4.98 2.46 11.00
CA SER A 35 -3.70 1.76 10.99
C SER A 35 -2.90 2.13 9.74
N MET A 36 -3.53 2.28 8.57
CA MET A 36 -2.80 2.60 7.32
C MET A 36 -2.45 4.10 7.20
N LEU A 37 -3.41 4.99 7.47
CA LEU A 37 -3.26 6.43 7.19
C LEU A 37 -3.36 7.32 8.43
N GLY A 38 -3.73 6.80 9.59
CA GLY A 38 -3.93 7.60 10.81
C GLY A 38 -5.13 8.54 10.73
N ILE A 39 -6.14 8.20 9.92
CA ILE A 39 -7.37 9.00 9.77
C ILE A 39 -8.60 8.15 10.10
N HIS A 40 -9.68 8.83 10.48
CA HIS A 40 -10.96 8.18 10.75
C HIS A 40 -11.56 7.56 9.47
N SER A 41 -12.34 6.49 9.61
CA SER A 41 -12.93 5.74 8.49
C SER A 41 -13.84 6.59 7.61
N GLU A 42 -14.61 7.52 8.19
CA GLU A 42 -15.45 8.44 7.42
C GLU A 42 -14.63 9.43 6.57
N GLU A 43 -13.54 9.97 7.13
CA GLU A 43 -12.62 10.85 6.39
C GLU A 43 -11.93 10.08 5.25
N PHE A 44 -11.51 8.85 5.53
CA PHE A 44 -10.99 7.94 4.51
C PHE A 44 -11.97 7.75 3.36
N MET A 45 -13.22 7.40 3.66
CA MET A 45 -14.23 7.12 2.65
C MET A 45 -14.56 8.37 1.82
N SER A 46 -14.64 9.55 2.46
CA SER A 46 -14.85 10.82 1.76
C SER A 46 -13.70 11.14 0.81
N ARG A 47 -12.45 11.01 1.25
CA ARG A 47 -11.27 11.26 0.40
C ARG A 47 -11.15 10.23 -0.72
N PHE A 48 -11.42 8.96 -0.43
CA PHE A 48 -11.44 7.90 -1.42
C PHE A 48 -12.52 8.08 -2.48
N ALA A 49 -13.68 8.64 -2.10
CA ALA A 49 -14.74 8.98 -3.04
C ALA A 49 -14.30 10.08 -4.02
N LEU A 50 -13.57 11.08 -3.53
CA LEU A 50 -13.05 12.23 -4.29
C LEU A 50 -11.73 11.95 -5.03
N ASN A 51 -11.17 10.75 -4.93
CA ASN A 51 -9.81 10.42 -5.40
C ASN A 51 -8.71 11.32 -4.80
N ASP A 52 -8.91 11.79 -3.57
CA ASP A 52 -7.99 12.67 -2.82
C ASP A 52 -7.36 11.93 -1.62
N LEU A 53 -7.12 10.63 -1.78
CA LEU A 53 -6.49 9.81 -0.75
C LEU A 53 -4.96 9.91 -0.89
N CYS A 54 -4.33 10.71 -0.04
CA CYS A 54 -2.87 10.78 0.02
C CYS A 54 -2.33 9.55 0.75
N ILE A 55 -1.81 8.57 0.00
CA ILE A 55 -1.06 7.46 0.60
C ILE A 55 0.40 7.89 0.74
N PRO A 56 0.91 8.02 1.97
CA PRO A 56 2.26 8.50 2.25
C PRO A 56 3.30 7.40 1.96
N MET A 57 3.58 7.20 0.67
CA MET A 57 4.66 6.36 0.17
C MET A 57 5.53 7.16 -0.80
N THR A 58 6.69 6.61 -1.17
CA THR A 58 7.54 7.21 -2.20
C THR A 58 6.97 6.94 -3.60
N GLU A 59 7.34 7.76 -4.58
CA GLU A 59 6.97 7.56 -5.99
C GLU A 59 7.53 6.23 -6.54
N ILE A 60 8.68 5.78 -6.03
CA ILE A 60 9.28 4.50 -6.39
C ILE A 60 8.44 3.34 -5.85
N ASP A 61 7.99 3.42 -4.59
CA ASP A 61 7.09 2.41 -4.01
C ASP A 61 5.78 2.32 -4.80
N ALA A 62 5.19 3.46 -5.14
CA ALA A 62 3.98 3.53 -5.95
C ALA A 62 4.19 2.88 -7.34
N PHE A 63 5.31 3.18 -8.00
CA PHE A 63 5.66 2.58 -9.28
C PHE A 63 5.82 1.06 -9.18
N CYS A 64 6.55 0.57 -8.16
CA CYS A 64 6.72 -0.86 -7.92
C CYS A 64 5.39 -1.58 -7.71
N ILE A 65 4.44 -0.99 -6.97
CA ILE A 65 3.10 -1.55 -6.77
C ILE A 65 2.35 -1.66 -8.11
N VAL A 66 2.39 -0.62 -8.94
CA VAL A 66 1.72 -0.62 -10.24
C VAL A 66 2.30 -1.70 -11.17
N ILE A 67 3.63 -1.77 -11.29
CA ILE A 67 4.29 -2.79 -12.11
C ILE A 67 4.00 -4.20 -11.58
N HIS A 68 4.08 -4.42 -10.27
CA HIS A 68 3.77 -5.71 -9.66
C HIS A 68 2.35 -6.15 -9.99
N ASN A 69 1.37 -5.26 -9.85
CA ASN A 69 -0.03 -5.55 -10.19
C ASN A 69 -0.24 -5.80 -11.69
N MET A 70 0.51 -5.15 -12.58
CA MET A 70 0.47 -5.45 -14.01
C MET A 70 1.03 -6.84 -14.32
N LEU A 71 2.15 -7.22 -13.70
CA LEU A 71 2.80 -8.51 -13.91
C LEU A 71 2.00 -9.68 -13.32
N THR A 72 1.28 -9.43 -12.22
CA THR A 72 0.44 -10.42 -11.52
C THR A 72 -1.04 -10.28 -11.87
N ALA A 73 -1.38 -9.54 -12.92
CA ALA A 73 -2.76 -9.24 -13.28
C ALA A 73 -3.61 -10.46 -13.66
N LEU A 74 -3.04 -11.67 -13.75
CA LEU A 74 -3.81 -12.89 -13.99
C LEU A 74 -4.02 -13.71 -12.71
N GLU A 75 -3.33 -13.36 -11.63
CA GLU A 75 -3.44 -14.05 -10.35
C GLU A 75 -4.69 -13.57 -9.60
N GLU A 76 -5.52 -14.51 -9.15
CA GLU A 76 -6.70 -14.21 -8.32
C GLU A 76 -6.27 -13.62 -6.97
N THR A 77 -5.19 -14.16 -6.39
CA THR A 77 -4.64 -13.72 -5.12
C THR A 77 -3.18 -13.37 -5.30
N ASN A 78 -2.81 -12.17 -4.88
CA ASN A 78 -1.44 -11.68 -4.91
C ASN A 78 -1.07 -11.11 -3.53
N CYS A 79 0.21 -11.22 -3.17
CA CYS A 79 0.77 -10.65 -1.96
C CYS A 79 1.98 -9.79 -2.31
N ILE A 80 2.02 -8.57 -1.77
CA ILE A 80 3.14 -7.63 -1.93
C ILE A 80 3.49 -7.01 -0.59
N TYR A 81 4.77 -6.84 -0.31
CA TYR A 81 5.24 -6.11 0.86
C TYR A 81 5.43 -4.66 0.46
N ILE A 82 4.69 -3.77 1.11
CA ILE A 82 4.78 -2.34 0.83
C ILE A 82 5.36 -1.60 2.02
N ARG A 83 6.05 -0.50 1.69
CA ARG A 83 6.60 0.44 2.65
C ARG A 83 5.75 1.70 2.59
N CYS A 84 5.28 2.13 3.75
CA CYS A 84 4.45 3.32 3.88
C CYS A 84 4.82 4.03 5.18
N ASP A 85 4.39 5.28 5.29
CA ASP A 85 4.48 6.06 6.52
C ASP A 85 3.10 6.16 7.16
N ARG A 86 2.99 5.98 8.48
CA ARG A 86 1.82 6.50 9.19
C ARG A 86 2.09 7.95 9.51
N LYS A 87 1.23 8.84 9.03
CA LYS A 87 1.31 10.27 9.36
C LYS A 87 0.24 10.67 10.36
N VAL A 88 0.65 11.02 11.58
CA VAL A 88 -0.24 11.57 12.61
C VAL A 88 0.26 12.98 12.96
N GLY A 89 -0.46 14.00 12.50
CA GLY A 89 -0.02 15.39 12.60
C GLY A 89 1.28 15.63 11.83
N ALA A 90 2.36 15.96 12.54
CA ALA A 90 3.70 16.15 11.98
C ALA A 90 4.61 14.91 12.10
N THR A 91 4.16 13.87 12.83
CA THR A 91 4.95 12.67 13.08
C THR A 91 4.80 11.69 11.92
N HIS A 92 5.94 11.22 11.42
CA HIS A 92 6.06 10.17 10.42
C HIS A 92 6.60 8.91 11.06
N THR A 93 5.83 7.83 11.01
CA THR A 93 6.25 6.52 11.50
C THR A 93 6.31 5.55 10.32
N PRO A 94 7.49 5.22 9.79
CA PRO A 94 7.61 4.25 8.71
C PRO A 94 7.11 2.89 9.20
N PHE A 95 6.55 2.11 8.30
CA PHE A 95 6.20 0.72 8.56
C PHE A 95 6.28 -0.10 7.27
N ILE A 96 6.45 -1.41 7.45
CA ILE A 96 6.37 -2.38 6.37
C ILE A 96 5.16 -3.28 6.63
N ARG A 97 4.34 -3.49 5.61
CA ARG A 97 3.17 -4.36 5.69
C ARG A 97 3.10 -5.31 4.52
N LYS A 98 2.64 -6.51 4.79
CA LYS A 98 2.24 -7.45 3.76
C LYS A 98 0.80 -7.15 3.36
N HIS A 99 0.63 -6.77 2.10
CA HIS A 99 -0.66 -6.51 1.49
C HIS A 99 -1.08 -7.71 0.67
N SER A 100 -2.27 -8.22 0.97
CA SER A 100 -2.92 -9.24 0.17
C SER A 100 -4.03 -8.59 -0.64
N MET A 101 -4.00 -8.83 -1.95
CA MET A 101 -5.03 -8.44 -2.90
C MET A 101 -5.71 -9.71 -3.40
N ILE A 102 -7.04 -9.75 -3.32
CA ILE A 102 -7.86 -10.73 -4.01
C ILE A 102 -8.69 -10.01 -5.06
N ARG A 103 -8.67 -10.55 -6.27
CA ARG A 103 -9.57 -10.18 -7.34
C ARG A 103 -10.60 -11.28 -7.52
N GLU A 104 -11.87 -10.91 -7.45
CA GLU A 104 -12.96 -11.78 -7.87
C GLU A 104 -13.46 -11.32 -9.23
N ASP A 105 -13.40 -12.21 -10.21
CA ASP A 105 -13.91 -12.00 -11.56
C ASP A 105 -15.21 -12.80 -11.77
N ASP A 106 -16.08 -12.32 -12.65
CA ASP A 106 -17.22 -13.09 -13.09
C ASP A 106 -16.83 -14.19 -14.09
N ARG A 107 -17.82 -14.97 -14.55
CA ARG A 107 -17.62 -16.06 -15.52
C ARG A 107 -17.04 -15.63 -16.88
N TRP A 108 -17.00 -14.34 -17.16
CA TRP A 108 -16.45 -13.76 -18.39
C TRP A 108 -15.11 -13.05 -18.16
N GLY A 109 -14.54 -13.14 -16.96
CA GLY A 109 -13.26 -12.54 -16.61
C GLY A 109 -13.34 -11.03 -16.30
N ARG A 110 -14.54 -10.52 -16.00
CA ARG A 110 -14.72 -9.10 -15.65
C ARG A 110 -14.63 -8.95 -14.14
N ASN A 111 -13.84 -7.98 -13.69
CA ASN A 111 -13.63 -7.73 -12.27
C ASN A 111 -14.92 -7.23 -11.61
N ILE A 112 -15.42 -7.98 -10.63
CA ILE A 112 -16.61 -7.62 -9.84
C ILE A 112 -16.24 -7.14 -8.44
N ARG A 113 -15.05 -7.52 -7.94
CA ARG A 113 -14.61 -7.16 -6.60
C ARG A 113 -13.09 -7.19 -6.48
N LEU A 114 -12.55 -6.16 -5.83
CA LEU A 114 -11.20 -6.14 -5.29
C LEU A 114 -11.26 -6.10 -3.77
N ILE A 115 -10.49 -6.97 -3.14
CA ILE A 115 -10.37 -7.06 -1.69
C ILE A 115 -8.90 -6.85 -1.36
N PHE A 116 -8.62 -5.76 -0.67
CA PHE A 116 -7.32 -5.48 -0.11
C PHE A 116 -7.36 -5.79 1.38
N SER A 117 -6.31 -6.40 1.90
CA SER A 117 -6.08 -6.55 3.32
C SER A 117 -4.60 -6.36 3.60
N TYR A 118 -4.27 -6.01 4.83
CA TYR A 118 -2.89 -5.97 5.23
C TYR A 118 -2.69 -6.63 6.59
N GLU A 119 -1.52 -7.23 6.74
CA GLU A 119 -1.05 -7.84 7.97
C GLU A 119 0.11 -7.00 8.50
N VAL A 120 0.16 -6.83 9.82
CA VAL A 120 1.32 -6.24 10.49
C VAL A 120 2.45 -7.25 10.36
N GLU A 121 3.53 -6.84 9.71
CA GLU A 121 4.69 -7.70 9.50
C GLU A 121 5.66 -7.57 10.66
N THR A 122 6.23 -8.69 11.12
CA THR A 122 7.29 -8.68 12.13
C THR A 122 8.67 -8.69 11.46
N PRO A 123 9.71 -8.12 12.08
CA PRO A 123 11.07 -8.22 11.54
C PRO A 123 11.49 -9.66 11.25
N GLN A 124 11.13 -10.60 12.11
CA GLN A 124 11.49 -12.01 11.98
C GLN A 124 10.80 -12.67 10.78
N SER A 125 9.50 -12.45 10.61
CA SER A 125 8.74 -13.02 9.50
C SER A 125 9.14 -12.39 8.16
N PHE A 126 9.42 -11.08 8.14
CA PHE A 126 9.94 -10.40 6.97
C PHE A 126 11.30 -10.95 6.54
N ASP A 127 12.26 -11.03 7.48
CA ASP A 127 13.63 -11.48 7.17
C ASP A 127 13.63 -12.94 6.74
N PHE A 128 12.80 -13.79 7.35
CA PHE A 128 12.60 -15.17 6.92
C PHE A 128 12.08 -15.23 5.48
N MET A 129 11.05 -14.45 5.14
CA MET A 129 10.50 -14.42 3.78
C MET A 129 11.49 -13.85 2.77
N LEU A 130 12.31 -12.88 3.16
CA LEU A 130 13.36 -12.31 2.31
C LEU A 130 14.44 -13.35 1.97
N GLU A 131 14.81 -14.20 2.93
CA GLU A 131 15.81 -15.26 2.73
C GLU A 131 15.28 -16.38 1.81
N HIS A 132 14.02 -16.77 1.96
CA HIS A 132 13.48 -17.94 1.27
C HIS A 132 12.77 -17.58 -0.06
N LEU A 133 12.16 -16.40 -0.13
CA LEU A 133 11.35 -15.93 -1.26
C LEU A 133 11.61 -14.44 -1.53
N PRO A 134 12.87 -14.04 -1.79
CA PRO A 134 13.28 -12.62 -1.91
C PRO A 134 12.42 -11.85 -2.91
N GLU A 135 12.16 -12.44 -4.08
CA GLU A 135 11.41 -11.81 -5.17
C GLU A 135 9.93 -11.55 -4.83
N LYS A 136 9.36 -12.28 -3.86
CA LYS A 136 8.00 -12.00 -3.36
C LYS A 136 7.97 -10.83 -2.39
N VAL A 137 9.06 -10.62 -1.65
CA VAL A 137 9.19 -9.53 -0.68
C VAL A 137 9.61 -8.25 -1.37
N ARG A 138 10.60 -8.33 -2.26
CA ARG A 138 11.19 -7.21 -2.97
C ARG A 138 11.54 -7.65 -4.39
N PRO A 139 10.69 -7.33 -5.37
CA PRO A 139 10.98 -7.65 -6.76
C PRO A 139 12.36 -7.12 -7.18
N PHE A 140 13.12 -7.96 -7.88
CA PHE A 140 14.48 -7.74 -8.36
C PHE A 140 15.58 -7.68 -7.29
N SER A 141 15.29 -7.99 -6.01
CA SER A 141 16.31 -7.88 -4.96
C SER A 141 17.48 -8.83 -5.16
N SER A 142 17.23 -10.06 -5.63
CA SER A 142 18.30 -11.04 -5.87
C SER A 142 19.20 -10.60 -7.04
N PHE A 143 18.58 -10.08 -8.10
CA PHE A 143 19.31 -9.56 -9.27
C PHE A 143 20.20 -8.36 -8.92
N LEU A 144 19.71 -7.49 -8.03
CA LEU A 144 20.45 -6.31 -7.57
C LEU A 144 21.44 -6.61 -6.44
N GLY A 145 21.52 -7.85 -5.95
CA GLY A 145 22.35 -8.21 -4.80
C GLY A 145 21.91 -7.53 -3.50
N ASP A 146 20.62 -7.19 -3.39
CA ASP A 146 20.06 -6.42 -2.29
C ASP A 146 19.54 -7.32 -1.17
N SER A 147 20.37 -7.51 -0.15
CA SER A 147 20.11 -8.37 1.01
C SER A 147 19.67 -7.60 2.26
N ARG A 148 19.29 -6.33 2.12
CA ARG A 148 18.95 -5.48 3.26
C ARG A 148 17.75 -6.03 4.04
N LYS A 149 17.89 -6.10 5.36
CA LYS A 149 16.89 -6.64 6.28
C LYS A 149 15.84 -5.61 6.67
N PHE A 150 14.80 -6.05 7.40
CA PHE A 150 13.68 -5.21 7.83
C PHE A 150 14.13 -3.84 8.39
N ALA A 151 15.02 -3.84 9.39
CA ALA A 151 15.46 -2.62 10.08
C ALA A 151 16.18 -1.62 9.15
N GLU A 152 17.00 -2.12 8.23
CA GLU A 152 17.71 -1.28 7.26
C GLU A 152 16.76 -0.69 6.22
N ILE A 153 15.76 -1.46 5.82
CA ILE A 153 14.72 -1.01 4.88
C ILE A 153 13.85 0.07 5.52
N GLU A 154 13.43 -0.14 6.77
CA GLU A 154 12.60 0.80 7.53
C GLU A 154 13.33 2.13 7.76
N GLU A 155 14.59 2.10 8.22
CA GLU A 155 15.38 3.31 8.44
C GLU A 155 15.66 4.05 7.13
N ARG A 156 15.92 3.33 6.03
CA ARG A 156 16.06 3.98 4.71
C ARG A 156 14.76 4.65 4.26
N HIS A 157 13.61 3.98 4.43
CA HIS A 157 12.32 4.56 4.04
C HIS A 157 12.03 5.85 4.80
N LYS A 158 12.33 5.87 6.11
CA LYS A 158 12.26 7.07 6.93
C LYS A 158 13.09 8.22 6.36
N SER A 159 14.34 7.94 5.97
CA SER A 159 15.22 8.92 5.34
C SER A 159 14.66 9.42 4.01
N ASP A 160 14.17 8.52 3.15
CA ASP A 160 13.58 8.86 1.85
C ASP A 160 12.36 9.79 2.00
N MET A 161 11.49 9.49 2.98
CA MET A 161 10.29 10.30 3.27
C MET A 161 10.64 11.68 3.84
N GLN A 162 11.64 11.77 4.73
CA GLN A 162 12.15 13.06 5.21
C GLN A 162 12.73 13.91 4.07
N PHE A 163 13.49 13.30 3.18
CA PHE A 163 14.07 13.98 2.02
C PHE A 163 12.98 14.52 1.08
N ARG A 164 11.96 13.71 0.80
CA ARG A 164 10.77 14.12 0.05
C ARG A 164 10.06 15.31 0.69
N GLY A 165 9.89 15.30 2.01
CA GLY A 165 9.33 16.42 2.77
C GLY A 165 10.11 17.73 2.57
N LYS A 166 11.45 17.66 2.56
CA LYS A 166 12.33 18.81 2.30
C LYS A 166 12.17 19.34 0.88
N ILE A 167 12.09 18.47 -0.14
CA ILE A 167 11.85 18.88 -1.53
C ILE A 167 10.51 19.62 -1.66
N VAL A 168 9.44 19.08 -1.07
CA VAL A 168 8.12 19.72 -1.08
C VAL A 168 8.17 21.09 -0.40
N HIS A 169 8.87 21.20 0.73
CA HIS A 169 9.06 22.46 1.42
C HIS A 169 9.83 23.48 0.56
N TRP A 170 10.94 23.08 -0.08
CA TRP A 170 11.70 23.95 -0.97
C TRP A 170 10.88 24.41 -2.18
N ASN A 171 10.08 23.52 -2.77
CA ASN A 171 9.19 23.87 -3.89
C ASN A 171 8.08 24.86 -3.49
N LYS A 172 7.59 24.80 -2.25
CA LYS A 172 6.63 25.77 -1.71
C LYS A 172 7.31 27.10 -1.36
N SER A 173 8.48 27.04 -0.73
CA SER A 173 9.28 28.20 -0.36
C SER A 173 9.77 28.98 -1.58
N SER A 174 10.18 28.31 -2.65
CA SER A 174 10.57 28.93 -3.92
C SER A 174 9.39 29.60 -4.64
N LYS A 175 8.20 28.98 -4.61
CA LYS A 175 6.97 29.60 -5.11
C LYS A 175 6.53 30.82 -4.29
N ASN A 176 6.73 30.78 -2.97
CA ASN A 176 6.46 31.92 -2.07
C ASN A 176 7.56 32.99 -2.11
N ARG A 177 8.70 32.74 -2.78
CA ARG A 177 9.78 33.70 -2.99
C ARG A 177 9.51 34.71 -4.11
N LYS A 178 8.29 34.73 -4.68
CA LYS A 178 7.82 35.84 -5.52
C LYS A 178 7.24 36.97 -4.66
N ARG A 179 8.14 37.76 -4.09
CA ARG A 179 8.15 39.24 -4.11
C ARG A 179 9.46 39.73 -3.51
#